data_AF-A0A941MDG2-F1
#
_entry.id   AF-A0A941MDG2-F1
#
_cell.length_a   1.000
_cell.length_b   1.000
_cell.length_c   1.000
_cell.angle_alpha   90.00
_cell.angle_beta   90.00
_cell.angle_gamma   90.00
#
_symmetry.space_group_name_H-M   'P 1'
#
loop_
_entity.id
_entity.type
_entity.pdbx_description
1 polymer ?
#
loop_
_entity_poly.entity_id
_entity_poly.type
_entity_poly.pdbx_seq_one_letter_code
_entity_poly.pdbx_strand_id
1 'polypeptide(L)'
;MKPRTHRPSRRPHRLTLSILSLALLGALSMPAFAADPVCVDTNGNPIAPAPSTDQGNEHGTDNATCDPMASAYGQHNNASGTRSNAFGNNNVAWNTDANAFGTSNQARGQGSSAFGYVNTAEAAFASAFGAANTATSTWTSAFGFNNNAGGPNHKQSASAFGANNMASGEASTAFGYGNTASALGSSAFGYINRATGNWSTAIGAGAVANAERSTAIGFQTVANESDVVSFGHAAGDLDVFGNAYGSDYSARLIHVADGINDTDAVNVRQLNAAIAGIPVIDLSPFAAAFGGGAAWGGGVFTAPSYTIQGVAYNNVGAALAAIDGWMTANADGVQYDDPSHGTVTLDGAGGTQIKNVAAGTDATDAVNLGQMDAGDAATLTAANAHADAGDAATLTAANAHADAGDAATLSSAKTYADAGDAATLTSSKAYTDQRFAAWNDTFTQYQHQVDARFAQTDTRINRIGAMGTAMTQMAVNAAIGASSNGRLAVGIGSQGGQGAISIGYGRRVGSTGSFSIGASFASGESSVGAGFGIDL
;
A
#
# COMPACT_ATOMS: atom_id res chain seq x y z
N MET A 1 -43.51 63.61 -12.01
CA MET A 1 -43.86 64.95 -12.51
C MET A 1 -42.70 65.52 -13.32
N LYS A 2 -42.88 65.77 -14.63
CA LYS A 2 -42.19 66.85 -15.38
C LYS A 2 -42.63 68.20 -14.78
N PRO A 3 -41.91 69.35 -14.92
CA PRO A 3 -41.16 69.76 -16.13
C PRO A 3 -39.83 70.54 -15.96
N ARG A 4 -39.06 70.57 -17.06
CA ARG A 4 -38.25 71.64 -17.73
C ARG A 4 -37.50 72.71 -16.90
N THR A 5 -36.34 73.26 -17.26
CA THR A 5 -35.25 73.08 -18.25
C THR A 5 -34.23 74.20 -17.95
N HIS A 6 -32.93 73.92 -17.81
CA HIS A 6 -31.85 74.75 -18.39
C HIS A 6 -30.47 74.10 -18.23
N ARG A 7 -29.79 73.89 -19.35
CA ARG A 7 -28.38 73.47 -19.49
C ARG A 7 -27.63 74.64 -20.15
N PRO A 8 -26.43 75.02 -19.70
CA PRO A 8 -25.50 75.76 -20.54
C PRO A 8 -24.56 74.77 -21.25
N SER A 9 -24.56 74.87 -22.58
CA SER A 9 -23.70 74.16 -23.52
C SER A 9 -22.39 74.93 -23.71
N ARG A 10 -21.24 74.32 -23.39
CA ARG A 10 -19.91 74.81 -23.78
C ARG A 10 -19.62 74.33 -25.20
N ARG A 11 -19.45 75.28 -26.13
CA ARG A 11 -18.91 75.07 -27.49
C ARG A 11 -17.40 75.37 -27.49
N PRO A 12 -16.58 74.67 -28.30
CA PRO A 12 -15.20 75.04 -28.56
C PRO A 12 -15.10 76.19 -29.56
N HIS A 13 -14.09 77.04 -29.37
CA HIS A 13 -13.78 78.21 -30.18
C HIS A 13 -13.45 77.84 -31.64
N ARG A 14 -14.20 78.43 -32.58
CA ARG A 14 -13.78 78.58 -33.98
C ARG A 14 -13.06 79.92 -34.13
N LEU A 15 -11.87 79.90 -34.74
CA LEU A 15 -11.16 81.09 -35.17
C LEU A 15 -12.00 81.85 -36.21
N THR A 16 -12.12 83.16 -35.99
CA THR A 16 -12.74 84.16 -36.86
C THR A 16 -11.85 84.45 -38.07
N LEU A 17 -12.31 84.05 -39.26
CA LEU A 17 -11.88 84.65 -40.53
C LEU A 17 -12.64 85.97 -40.67
N SER A 18 -11.93 87.11 -40.60
CA SER A 18 -12.52 88.43 -40.85
C SER A 18 -12.47 88.73 -42.35
N ILE A 19 -13.65 88.91 -42.94
CA ILE A 19 -13.88 89.34 -44.31
C ILE A 19 -14.04 90.86 -44.29
N LEU A 20 -13.13 91.58 -44.95
CA LEU A 20 -13.21 92.97 -45.37
C LEU A 20 -12.44 92.99 -46.72
N SER A 21 -12.95 93.40 -47.88
CA SER A 21 -13.92 94.45 -48.17
C SER A 21 -14.41 94.23 -49.61
N LEU A 22 -15.73 94.21 -49.82
CA LEU A 22 -16.36 94.31 -51.12
C LEU A 22 -16.75 95.79 -51.32
N ALA A 23 -16.09 96.50 -52.23
CA ALA A 23 -16.52 97.81 -52.70
C ALA A 23 -16.26 97.89 -54.21
N LEU A 24 -17.28 97.59 -55.00
CA LEU A 24 -17.31 97.76 -56.44
C LEU A 24 -18.69 98.29 -56.82
N LEU A 25 -18.78 99.56 -57.21
CA LEU A 25 -19.56 100.09 -58.35
C LEU A 25 -19.70 101.62 -58.23
N GLY A 26 -19.21 102.36 -59.24
CA GLY A 26 -19.62 103.74 -59.49
C GLY A 26 -18.51 104.68 -59.95
N ALA A 27 -18.02 104.54 -61.18
CA ALA A 27 -17.43 105.67 -61.92
C ALA A 27 -17.52 105.43 -63.43
N LEU A 28 -17.95 106.48 -64.13
CA LEU A 28 -18.19 106.55 -65.56
C LEU A 28 -16.90 106.45 -66.40
N SER A 29 -17.12 106.03 -67.64
CA SER A 29 -16.20 106.00 -68.78
C SER A 29 -15.38 107.28 -68.99
N MET A 30 -14.08 107.15 -68.75
CA MET A 30 -12.98 107.76 -69.51
C MET A 30 -12.01 106.61 -69.86
N PRO A 31 -11.18 106.69 -70.91
CA PRO A 31 -10.08 105.75 -71.03
C PRO A 31 -9.18 105.98 -69.82
N ALA A 32 -9.27 105.11 -68.82
CA ALA A 32 -8.30 105.07 -67.75
C ALA A 32 -6.99 104.71 -68.44
N PHE A 33 -6.07 105.68 -68.57
CA PHE A 33 -4.66 105.34 -68.54
C PHE A 33 -4.50 104.52 -67.27
N ALA A 34 -4.32 103.21 -67.42
CA ALA A 34 -4.07 102.35 -66.29
C ALA A 34 -2.80 102.88 -65.63
N ALA A 35 -2.91 103.28 -64.37
CA ALA A 35 -1.77 103.80 -63.65
C ALA A 35 -0.75 102.66 -63.50
N ASP A 36 0.52 102.99 -63.69
CA ASP A 36 1.62 102.06 -63.43
C ASP A 36 1.49 101.45 -62.03
N PRO A 37 1.90 100.19 -61.83
CA PRO A 37 1.97 99.57 -60.53
C PRO A 37 2.76 100.44 -59.54
N VAL A 38 2.27 100.53 -58.31
CA VAL A 38 2.93 101.36 -57.29
C VAL A 38 4.27 100.73 -56.90
N CYS A 39 5.31 101.57 -56.82
CA CYS A 39 6.60 101.19 -56.28
C CYS A 39 6.49 100.79 -54.80
N VAL A 40 7.05 99.64 -54.45
CA VAL A 40 6.97 99.10 -53.09
C VAL A 40 8.34 98.84 -52.47
N ASP A 41 8.40 98.92 -51.14
CA ASP A 41 9.56 98.58 -50.33
C ASP A 41 9.78 97.05 -50.27
N THR A 42 10.83 96.63 -49.56
CA THR A 42 11.18 95.21 -49.38
C THR A 42 10.14 94.38 -48.65
N ASN A 43 9.15 95.02 -48.01
CA ASN A 43 8.02 94.37 -47.34
C ASN A 43 6.73 94.41 -48.18
N GLY A 44 6.79 94.96 -49.40
CA GLY A 44 5.63 95.12 -50.28
C GLY A 44 4.76 96.33 -49.94
N ASN A 45 5.21 97.26 -49.07
CA ASN A 45 4.48 98.48 -48.77
C ASN A 45 4.78 99.57 -49.81
N PRO A 46 3.80 100.37 -50.24
CA PRO A 46 4.06 101.53 -51.10
C PRO A 46 5.16 102.45 -50.54
N ILE A 47 6.14 102.81 -51.38
CA ILE A 47 7.22 103.75 -51.02
C ILE A 47 6.65 105.18 -50.96
N ALA A 48 6.99 105.94 -49.92
CA ALA A 48 6.60 107.33 -49.74
C ALA A 48 7.82 108.24 -49.42
N PRO A 49 7.99 109.40 -50.12
CA PRO A 49 7.22 109.84 -51.28
C PRO A 49 7.38 108.87 -52.46
N ALA A 50 6.32 108.71 -53.26
CA ALA A 50 6.33 107.78 -54.39
C ALA A 50 7.44 108.18 -55.38
N PRO A 51 8.40 107.29 -55.66
CA PRO A 51 9.42 107.56 -56.66
C PRO A 51 8.79 107.48 -58.07
N SER A 52 9.53 107.89 -59.11
CA SER A 52 9.08 107.67 -60.49
C SER A 52 8.85 106.18 -60.71
N THR A 53 7.74 105.82 -61.35
CA THR A 53 7.47 104.45 -61.80
C THR A 53 8.22 104.11 -63.07
N ASP A 54 8.95 105.05 -63.70
CA ASP A 54 9.71 104.86 -64.96
C ASP A 54 11.18 105.28 -64.76
N GLN A 55 11.96 104.49 -63.99
CA GLN A 55 13.36 104.80 -63.67
C GLN A 55 14.38 103.95 -64.43
N GLY A 56 14.03 102.71 -64.75
CA GLY A 56 14.89 101.69 -65.34
C GLY A 56 14.52 101.37 -66.79
N ASN A 57 14.73 100.12 -67.21
CA ASN A 57 14.36 99.68 -68.55
C ASN A 57 12.90 99.24 -68.61
N GLU A 58 12.06 100.07 -69.22
CA GLU A 58 10.63 99.80 -69.38
C GLU A 58 10.22 99.64 -70.83
N HIS A 59 9.53 98.54 -71.10
CA HIS A 59 8.94 98.30 -72.41
C HIS A 59 7.59 97.60 -72.30
N GLY A 60 6.61 98.16 -72.99
CA GLY A 60 5.24 97.64 -73.00
C GLY A 60 4.28 98.63 -72.35
N THR A 61 3.41 98.16 -71.47
CA THR A 61 2.19 98.87 -71.04
C THR A 61 1.98 98.66 -69.55
N ASP A 62 1.78 99.75 -68.82
CA ASP A 62 1.57 99.81 -67.38
C ASP A 62 2.63 99.05 -66.58
N ASN A 63 3.91 99.14 -66.95
CA ASN A 63 4.98 98.55 -66.14
C ASN A 63 5.50 99.60 -65.15
N ALA A 64 6.15 99.14 -64.08
CA ALA A 64 6.84 100.01 -63.14
C ALA A 64 8.25 99.49 -62.85
N THR A 65 9.23 100.39 -62.91
CA THR A 65 10.62 100.23 -62.50
C THR A 65 10.96 101.35 -61.52
N CYS A 66 11.30 100.94 -60.30
CA CYS A 66 11.44 101.89 -59.19
C CYS A 66 12.90 102.17 -58.81
N ASP A 67 13.82 101.61 -59.58
CA ASP A 67 15.27 101.74 -59.46
C ASP A 67 15.90 101.80 -60.86
N PRO A 68 16.93 102.61 -61.10
CA PRO A 68 17.56 102.74 -62.42
C PRO A 68 18.16 101.45 -62.99
N MET A 69 18.42 100.45 -62.14
CA MET A 69 18.95 99.15 -62.55
C MET A 69 17.86 98.08 -62.70
N ALA A 70 16.58 98.41 -62.49
CA ALA A 70 15.47 97.48 -62.67
C ALA A 70 15.07 97.34 -64.16
N SER A 71 14.47 96.22 -64.52
CA SER A 71 13.97 95.97 -65.88
C SER A 71 12.57 95.36 -65.84
N ALA A 72 11.63 95.98 -66.54
CA ALA A 72 10.25 95.51 -66.67
C ALA A 72 9.83 95.45 -68.15
N TYR A 73 9.40 94.29 -68.62
CA TYR A 73 8.99 94.08 -70.02
C TYR A 73 7.65 93.37 -70.12
N GLY A 74 6.70 93.95 -70.86
CA GLY A 74 5.39 93.37 -71.13
C GLY A 74 4.27 94.21 -70.55
N GLN A 75 3.41 93.61 -69.73
CA GLN A 75 2.13 94.19 -69.29
C GLN A 75 1.99 94.13 -67.77
N HIS A 76 1.73 95.26 -67.10
CA HIS A 76 1.40 95.31 -65.67
C HIS A 76 2.48 94.73 -64.74
N ASN A 77 3.76 94.79 -65.11
CA ASN A 77 4.84 94.26 -64.28
C ASN A 77 5.37 95.31 -63.31
N ASN A 78 5.79 94.89 -62.12
CA ASN A 78 6.38 95.75 -61.10
C ASN A 78 7.77 95.25 -60.70
N ALA A 79 8.82 95.92 -61.16
CA ALA A 79 10.21 95.71 -60.79
C ALA A 79 10.66 96.81 -59.80
N SER A 80 10.29 96.65 -58.53
CA SER A 80 10.55 97.65 -57.49
C SER A 80 11.96 97.59 -56.89
N GLY A 81 12.62 96.44 -56.95
CA GLY A 81 13.94 96.25 -56.32
C GLY A 81 15.11 96.68 -57.20
N THR A 82 16.25 97.00 -56.59
CA THR A 82 17.51 97.25 -57.32
C THR A 82 17.96 96.00 -58.09
N ARG A 83 18.29 96.13 -59.38
CA ARG A 83 18.62 94.99 -60.26
C ARG A 83 17.51 93.92 -60.34
N SER A 84 16.27 94.29 -60.05
CA SER A 84 15.12 93.38 -60.17
C SER A 84 14.64 93.29 -61.62
N ASN A 85 14.07 92.14 -61.97
CA ASN A 85 13.65 91.79 -63.32
C ASN A 85 12.20 91.29 -63.29
N ALA A 86 11.29 91.94 -64.02
CA ALA A 86 9.89 91.53 -64.13
C ALA A 86 9.44 91.46 -65.60
N PHE A 87 9.30 90.25 -66.15
CA PHE A 87 9.06 90.03 -67.57
C PHE A 87 7.80 89.19 -67.84
N GLY A 88 6.89 89.71 -68.66
CA GLY A 88 5.66 89.02 -69.08
C GLY A 88 4.41 89.80 -68.68
N ASN A 89 3.47 89.16 -67.98
CA ASN A 89 2.22 89.79 -67.56
C ASN A 89 2.02 89.72 -66.03
N ASN A 90 1.76 90.85 -65.39
CA ASN A 90 1.41 90.92 -63.97
C ASN A 90 2.47 90.32 -63.01
N ASN A 91 3.76 90.41 -63.37
CA ASN A 91 4.82 89.90 -62.51
C ASN A 91 5.34 90.95 -61.56
N VAL A 92 5.84 90.50 -60.42
CA VAL A 92 6.19 91.35 -59.30
C VAL A 92 7.54 90.94 -58.74
N ALA A 93 8.51 91.84 -58.75
CA ALA A 93 9.88 91.65 -58.24
C ALA A 93 10.24 92.79 -57.27
N TRP A 94 10.10 92.56 -55.96
CA TRP A 94 10.16 93.63 -54.95
C TRP A 94 11.55 93.97 -54.44
N ASN A 95 12.44 92.99 -54.38
CA ASN A 95 13.68 93.10 -53.65
C ASN A 95 14.88 93.10 -54.59
N THR A 96 16.06 93.39 -54.04
CA THR A 96 17.31 93.37 -54.79
C THR A 96 17.52 92.00 -55.41
N ASP A 97 17.88 91.96 -56.70
CA ASP A 97 18.08 90.72 -57.48
C ASP A 97 16.86 89.82 -57.63
N ALA A 98 15.64 90.31 -57.34
CA ALA A 98 14.44 89.51 -57.52
C ALA A 98 14.11 89.34 -59.02
N ASN A 99 13.74 88.11 -59.41
CA ASN A 99 13.51 87.72 -60.81
C ASN A 99 12.11 87.11 -60.95
N ALA A 100 11.20 87.79 -61.65
CA ALA A 100 9.84 87.32 -61.89
C ALA A 100 9.55 87.25 -63.41
N PHE A 101 9.31 86.06 -63.94
CA PHE A 101 9.19 85.82 -65.39
C PHE A 101 7.95 84.96 -65.71
N GLY A 102 7.11 85.40 -66.64
CA GLY A 102 5.93 84.67 -67.09
C GLY A 102 4.63 85.43 -66.79
N THR A 103 3.68 84.80 -66.09
CA THR A 103 2.39 85.40 -65.75
C THR A 103 2.09 85.31 -64.26
N SER A 104 1.79 86.47 -63.63
CA SER A 104 1.34 86.57 -62.23
C SER A 104 2.31 85.99 -61.19
N ASN A 105 3.62 86.03 -61.48
CA ASN A 105 4.64 85.56 -60.54
C ASN A 105 5.06 86.65 -59.55
N GLN A 106 5.46 86.24 -58.36
CA GLN A 106 5.86 87.13 -57.27
C GLN A 106 7.20 86.70 -56.69
N ALA A 107 8.26 87.42 -57.03
CA ALA A 107 9.60 87.29 -56.44
C ALA A 107 9.79 88.39 -55.39
N ARG A 108 9.50 88.07 -54.13
CA ARG A 108 9.43 89.04 -53.04
C ARG A 108 10.70 89.10 -52.20
N GLY A 109 11.47 88.01 -52.16
CA GLY A 109 12.71 87.92 -51.41
C GLY A 109 13.93 88.44 -52.17
N GLN A 110 14.97 88.83 -51.45
CA GLN A 110 16.27 89.18 -52.04
C GLN A 110 16.82 87.99 -52.85
N GLY A 111 17.20 88.21 -54.11
CA GLY A 111 17.72 87.15 -54.99
C GLY A 111 16.73 86.03 -55.28
N SER A 112 15.44 86.23 -54.99
CA SER A 112 14.41 85.23 -55.23
C SER A 112 14.10 85.11 -56.73
N SER A 113 13.66 83.94 -57.16
CA SER A 113 13.33 83.66 -58.56
C SER A 113 11.96 82.99 -58.66
N ALA A 114 11.04 83.60 -59.41
CA ALA A 114 9.71 83.09 -59.67
C ALA A 114 9.45 83.02 -61.18
N PHE A 115 9.36 81.82 -61.76
CA PHE A 115 9.26 81.62 -63.21
C PHE A 115 8.08 80.73 -63.60
N GLY A 116 7.23 81.19 -64.52
CA GLY A 116 6.11 80.43 -65.09
C GLY A 116 4.76 81.08 -64.81
N TYR A 117 3.84 80.39 -64.14
CA TYR A 117 2.48 80.86 -63.88
C TYR A 117 2.13 80.86 -62.38
N VAL A 118 1.83 82.02 -61.80
CA VAL A 118 1.31 82.15 -60.42
C VAL A 118 2.28 81.54 -59.38
N ASN A 119 3.59 81.69 -59.57
CA ASN A 119 4.57 81.26 -58.58
C ASN A 119 4.87 82.36 -57.58
N THR A 120 5.13 81.99 -56.34
CA THR A 120 5.48 82.93 -55.26
C THR A 120 6.78 82.48 -54.60
N ALA A 121 7.83 83.29 -54.69
CA ALA A 121 9.09 83.12 -53.98
C ALA A 121 9.23 84.25 -52.95
N GLU A 122 8.87 83.97 -51.69
CA GLU A 122 8.65 85.00 -50.66
C GLU A 122 9.93 85.44 -49.95
N ALA A 123 10.86 84.51 -49.72
CA ALA A 123 12.03 84.72 -48.88
C ALA A 123 13.33 84.81 -49.68
N ALA A 124 14.41 85.23 -49.01
CA ALA A 124 15.71 85.40 -49.64
C ALA A 124 16.20 84.09 -50.30
N PHE A 125 16.65 84.20 -51.55
CA PHE A 125 17.13 83.09 -52.37
C PHE A 125 16.11 81.96 -52.58
N ALA A 126 14.82 82.23 -52.38
CA ALA A 126 13.76 81.28 -52.67
C ALA A 126 13.58 81.13 -54.19
N SER A 127 13.34 79.91 -54.65
CA SER A 127 13.14 79.58 -56.07
C SER A 127 11.80 78.90 -56.27
N ALA A 128 10.94 79.46 -57.11
CA ALA A 128 9.63 78.91 -57.45
C ALA A 128 9.45 78.85 -58.97
N PHE A 129 9.42 77.65 -59.54
CA PHE A 129 9.44 77.44 -60.99
C PHE A 129 8.34 76.47 -61.44
N GLY A 130 7.60 76.84 -62.49
CA GLY A 130 6.51 76.04 -63.04
C GLY A 130 5.17 76.75 -62.86
N ALA A 131 4.19 76.09 -62.22
CA ALA A 131 2.87 76.68 -62.01
C ALA A 131 2.37 76.52 -60.56
N ALA A 132 1.87 77.62 -59.97
CA ALA A 132 1.27 77.64 -58.63
C ALA A 132 2.21 77.19 -57.48
N ASN A 133 3.53 77.34 -57.64
CA ASN A 133 4.47 76.95 -56.57
C ASN A 133 4.65 78.08 -55.56
N THR A 134 4.84 77.71 -54.30
CA THR A 134 5.12 78.65 -53.21
C THR A 134 6.40 78.24 -52.49
N ALA A 135 7.37 79.16 -52.42
CA ALA A 135 8.64 79.00 -51.71
C ALA A 135 8.72 80.10 -50.64
N THR A 136 8.41 79.73 -49.39
CA THR A 136 8.08 80.68 -48.30
C THR A 136 9.26 81.04 -47.40
N SER A 137 10.36 80.27 -47.43
CA SER A 137 11.48 80.39 -46.50
C SER A 137 12.82 80.50 -47.21
N THR A 138 13.86 80.97 -46.50
CA THR A 138 15.19 81.20 -47.08
C THR A 138 15.75 79.91 -47.71
N TRP A 139 16.39 80.03 -48.87
CA TRP A 139 16.99 78.92 -49.63
C TRP A 139 16.02 77.79 -50.00
N THR A 140 14.70 78.04 -50.02
CA THR A 140 13.72 77.04 -50.43
C THR A 140 13.62 76.91 -51.95
N SER A 141 13.31 75.71 -52.43
CA SER A 141 13.11 75.42 -53.85
C SER A 141 11.78 74.69 -54.06
N ALA A 142 10.89 75.26 -54.87
CA ALA A 142 9.62 74.67 -55.27
C ALA A 142 9.55 74.59 -56.81
N PHE A 143 9.52 73.39 -57.37
CA PHE A 143 9.60 73.16 -58.82
C PHE A 143 8.51 72.21 -59.32
N GLY A 144 7.75 72.63 -60.32
CA GLY A 144 6.70 71.82 -60.96
C GLY A 144 5.31 72.45 -60.79
N PHE A 145 4.34 71.72 -60.23
CA PHE A 145 2.96 72.20 -60.08
C PHE A 145 2.47 72.16 -58.64
N ASN A 146 1.99 73.29 -58.12
CA ASN A 146 1.31 73.37 -56.83
C ASN A 146 2.13 72.79 -55.66
N ASN A 147 3.44 73.07 -55.63
CA ASN A 147 4.29 72.65 -54.54
C ASN A 147 4.41 73.78 -53.49
N ASN A 148 4.51 73.39 -52.22
CA ASN A 148 4.84 74.30 -51.14
C ASN A 148 6.16 73.89 -50.48
N ALA A 149 7.16 74.76 -50.57
CA ALA A 149 8.45 74.60 -49.91
C ALA A 149 8.62 75.69 -48.84
N GLY A 150 8.99 75.26 -47.64
CA GLY A 150 9.12 76.10 -46.46
C GLY A 150 7.92 75.96 -45.52
N GLY A 151 8.14 76.38 -44.27
CA GLY A 151 7.15 76.31 -43.21
C GLY A 151 7.26 77.52 -42.28
N PRO A 152 6.32 77.66 -41.34
CA PRO A 152 6.36 78.73 -40.36
C PRO A 152 7.66 78.67 -39.54
N ASN A 153 8.09 79.81 -39.00
CA ASN A 153 9.27 79.97 -38.13
C ASN A 153 10.63 79.78 -38.83
N HIS A 154 10.80 80.29 -40.05
CA HIS A 154 12.09 80.29 -40.75
C HIS A 154 12.67 78.88 -41.00
N LYS A 155 11.84 77.89 -41.31
CA LYS A 155 12.33 76.58 -41.72
C LYS A 155 12.97 76.67 -43.10
N GLN A 156 14.31 76.75 -43.13
CA GLN A 156 15.08 77.04 -44.34
C GLN A 156 15.35 75.78 -45.15
N SER A 157 15.79 75.97 -46.39
CA SER A 157 16.37 74.90 -47.22
C SER A 157 15.43 73.73 -47.55
N ALA A 158 14.12 73.94 -47.47
CA ALA A 158 13.14 72.95 -47.89
C ALA A 158 13.02 72.86 -49.42
N SER A 159 12.79 71.65 -49.92
CA SER A 159 12.79 71.33 -51.35
C SER A 159 11.55 70.53 -51.73
N ALA A 160 10.72 71.08 -52.62
CA ALA A 160 9.52 70.43 -53.13
C ALA A 160 9.55 70.34 -54.66
N PHE A 161 9.61 69.13 -55.20
CA PHE A 161 9.78 68.86 -56.63
C PHE A 161 8.71 67.91 -57.17
N GLY A 162 8.06 68.27 -58.27
CA GLY A 162 7.01 67.48 -58.90
C GLY A 162 5.65 68.16 -58.78
N ALA A 163 4.63 67.47 -58.26
CA ALA A 163 3.30 68.03 -58.13
C ALA A 163 2.65 67.80 -56.76
N ASN A 164 1.99 68.83 -56.23
CA ASN A 164 1.23 68.77 -54.96
C ASN A 164 2.09 68.33 -53.75
N ASN A 165 3.38 68.63 -53.74
CA ASN A 165 4.25 68.28 -52.61
C ASN A 165 4.28 69.37 -51.55
N MET A 166 4.46 68.97 -50.30
CA MET A 166 4.57 69.82 -49.12
C MET A 166 5.88 69.50 -48.40
N ALA A 167 6.89 70.35 -48.56
CA ALA A 167 8.15 70.30 -47.82
C ALA A 167 8.15 71.45 -46.80
N SER A 168 7.60 71.19 -45.60
CA SER A 168 7.37 72.21 -44.56
C SER A 168 8.26 72.03 -43.32
N GLY A 169 9.15 71.04 -43.33
CA GLY A 169 10.23 70.89 -42.35
C GLY A 169 11.46 71.69 -42.74
N GLU A 170 12.29 72.07 -41.77
CA GLU A 170 13.62 72.63 -42.05
C GLU A 170 14.47 71.56 -42.74
N ALA A 171 15.17 71.91 -43.82
CA ALA A 171 15.94 70.99 -44.66
C ALA A 171 15.14 69.77 -45.15
N SER A 172 13.81 69.88 -45.23
CA SER A 172 12.95 68.77 -45.68
C SER A 172 12.90 68.65 -47.20
N THR A 173 12.71 67.43 -47.70
CA THR A 173 12.58 67.17 -49.14
C THR A 173 11.32 66.39 -49.44
N ALA A 174 10.52 66.87 -50.39
CA ALA A 174 9.36 66.16 -50.92
C ALA A 174 9.45 66.09 -52.46
N PHE A 175 9.55 64.87 -53.00
CA PHE A 175 9.79 64.64 -54.43
C PHE A 175 8.79 63.65 -55.01
N GLY A 176 8.13 64.02 -56.11
CA GLY A 176 7.17 63.19 -56.83
C GLY A 176 5.76 63.80 -56.80
N TYR A 177 4.75 63.03 -56.39
CA TYR A 177 3.37 63.49 -56.34
C TYR A 177 2.76 63.37 -54.94
N GLY A 178 2.23 64.46 -54.40
CA GLY A 178 1.40 64.42 -53.18
C GLY A 178 2.14 64.11 -51.88
N ASN A 179 3.47 64.25 -51.85
CA ASN A 179 4.26 63.89 -50.68
C ASN A 179 4.26 64.99 -49.62
N THR A 180 4.34 64.61 -48.34
CA THR A 180 4.47 65.52 -47.21
C THR A 180 5.73 65.20 -46.40
N ALA A 181 6.69 66.11 -46.37
CA ALA A 181 7.85 66.09 -45.48
C ALA A 181 7.77 67.31 -44.55
N SER A 182 7.47 67.11 -43.28
CA SER A 182 7.06 68.20 -42.36
C SER A 182 7.95 68.40 -41.14
N ALA A 183 8.82 67.44 -40.87
CA ALA A 183 9.77 67.46 -39.75
C ALA A 183 11.19 67.85 -40.20
N LEU A 184 12.05 68.17 -39.24
CA LEU A 184 13.44 68.55 -39.48
C LEU A 184 14.16 67.44 -40.26
N GLY A 185 14.79 67.76 -41.38
CA GLY A 185 15.55 66.83 -42.21
C GLY A 185 14.74 65.66 -42.79
N SER A 186 13.41 65.73 -42.72
CA SER A 186 12.54 64.65 -43.21
C SER A 186 12.50 64.61 -44.74
N SER A 187 12.41 63.40 -45.30
CA SER A 187 12.41 63.20 -46.75
C SER A 187 11.28 62.27 -47.20
N ALA A 188 10.55 62.65 -48.25
CA ALA A 188 9.46 61.86 -48.81
C ALA A 188 9.57 61.77 -50.34
N PHE A 189 9.70 60.55 -50.88
CA PHE A 189 9.96 60.28 -52.30
C PHE A 189 8.94 59.30 -52.89
N GLY A 190 8.22 59.73 -53.93
CA GLY A 190 7.30 58.87 -54.69
C GLY A 190 5.88 59.42 -54.74
N TYR A 191 4.90 58.60 -54.35
CA TYR A 191 3.48 58.93 -54.45
C TYR A 191 2.79 58.92 -53.08
N ILE A 192 2.31 60.08 -52.65
CA ILE A 192 1.54 60.27 -51.41
C ILE A 192 2.27 59.62 -50.22
N ASN A 193 3.51 59.99 -49.97
CA ASN A 193 4.24 59.55 -48.79
C ASN A 193 4.19 60.63 -47.70
N ARG A 194 4.37 60.22 -46.44
CA ARG A 194 4.38 61.12 -45.29
C ARG A 194 5.60 60.86 -44.39
N ALA A 195 6.50 61.82 -44.33
CA ALA A 195 7.64 61.85 -43.41
C ALA A 195 7.42 62.95 -42.35
N THR A 196 7.09 62.54 -41.13
CA THR A 196 6.73 63.44 -40.01
C THR A 196 7.61 63.26 -38.76
N GLY A 197 8.48 62.25 -38.73
CA GLY A 197 9.54 62.16 -37.73
C GLY A 197 10.76 63.01 -38.11
N ASN A 198 11.51 63.52 -37.13
CA ASN A 198 12.78 64.21 -37.42
C ASN A 198 13.77 63.22 -38.05
N TRP A 199 14.48 63.64 -39.10
CA TRP A 199 15.40 62.82 -39.90
C TRP A 199 14.75 61.55 -40.48
N SER A 200 13.42 61.54 -40.60
CA SER A 200 12.69 60.39 -41.15
C SER A 200 12.71 60.36 -42.68
N THR A 201 12.61 59.17 -43.25
CA THR A 201 12.58 58.98 -44.70
C THR A 201 11.42 58.06 -45.11
N ALA A 202 10.55 58.51 -46.02
CA ALA A 202 9.46 57.72 -46.58
C ALA A 202 9.64 57.58 -48.10
N ILE A 203 9.81 56.34 -48.58
CA ILE A 203 10.06 56.05 -50.00
C ILE A 203 9.04 55.03 -50.49
N GLY A 204 8.35 55.34 -51.59
CA GLY A 204 7.44 54.42 -52.25
C GLY A 204 6.08 55.04 -52.53
N ALA A 205 5.01 54.33 -52.17
CA ALA A 205 3.64 54.79 -52.39
C ALA A 205 2.80 54.56 -51.14
N GLY A 206 2.32 55.63 -50.51
CA GLY A 206 1.60 55.56 -49.24
C GLY A 206 2.49 55.21 -48.04
N ALA A 207 3.81 55.37 -48.13
CA ALA A 207 4.72 55.10 -47.02
C ALA A 207 4.65 56.21 -45.96
N VAL A 208 4.73 55.82 -44.68
CA VAL A 208 4.57 56.68 -43.52
C VAL A 208 5.76 56.50 -42.57
N ALA A 209 6.59 57.52 -42.39
CA ALA A 209 7.69 57.52 -41.43
C ALA A 209 7.41 58.58 -40.34
N ASN A 210 6.92 58.15 -39.19
CA ASN A 210 6.44 59.05 -38.12
C ASN A 210 7.47 59.24 -36.99
N ALA A 211 8.39 58.31 -36.82
CA ALA A 211 9.35 58.35 -35.72
C ALA A 211 10.69 58.98 -36.11
N GLU A 212 11.43 59.43 -35.10
CA GLU A 212 12.76 60.01 -35.28
C GLU A 212 13.74 58.99 -35.88
N ARG A 213 14.57 59.39 -36.85
CA ARG A 213 15.58 58.53 -37.51
C ARG A 213 14.98 57.23 -38.10
N SER A 214 13.69 57.25 -38.45
CA SER A 214 12.98 56.11 -39.02
C SER A 214 12.93 56.16 -40.55
N THR A 215 12.93 55.00 -41.20
CA THR A 215 12.78 54.89 -42.65
C THR A 215 11.63 53.93 -42.99
N ALA A 216 10.68 54.34 -43.81
CA ALA A 216 9.63 53.48 -44.36
C ALA A 216 9.87 53.29 -45.87
N ILE A 217 10.06 52.04 -46.31
CA ILE A 217 10.37 51.71 -47.72
C ILE A 217 9.32 50.75 -48.28
N GLY A 218 8.56 51.19 -49.28
CA GLY A 218 7.65 50.33 -50.05
C GLY A 218 6.24 50.88 -50.19
N PHE A 219 5.32 49.99 -50.56
CA PHE A 219 3.90 50.30 -50.66
C PHE A 219 3.27 50.21 -49.27
N GLN A 220 2.63 51.29 -48.82
CA GLN A 220 1.87 51.33 -47.57
C GLN A 220 2.67 50.93 -46.32
N THR A 221 3.99 51.16 -46.31
CA THR A 221 4.81 50.79 -45.14
C THR A 221 4.77 51.87 -44.07
N VAL A 222 4.85 51.47 -42.81
CA VAL A 222 4.74 52.37 -41.66
C VAL A 222 5.93 52.16 -40.72
N ALA A 223 6.62 53.24 -40.37
CA ALA A 223 7.71 53.27 -39.41
C ALA A 223 7.35 54.19 -38.23
N ASN A 224 6.83 53.58 -37.15
CA ASN A 224 6.38 54.26 -35.93
C ASN A 224 7.39 54.17 -34.77
N GLU A 225 8.50 53.45 -34.95
CA GLU A 225 9.57 53.32 -33.97
C GLU A 225 10.82 54.09 -34.42
N SER A 226 11.56 54.67 -33.48
CA SER A 226 12.80 55.37 -33.77
C SER A 226 13.91 54.40 -34.16
N ASP A 227 14.84 54.84 -35.01
CA ASP A 227 16.02 54.06 -35.39
C ASP A 227 15.74 52.74 -36.13
N VAL A 228 14.65 52.68 -36.91
CA VAL A 228 14.28 51.49 -37.69
C VAL A 228 14.17 51.75 -39.18
N VAL A 229 14.31 50.68 -39.97
CA VAL A 229 13.83 50.63 -41.36
C VAL A 229 12.65 49.65 -41.42
N SER A 230 11.48 50.16 -41.76
CA SER A 230 10.26 49.37 -41.94
C SER A 230 10.04 49.03 -43.41
N PHE A 231 9.76 47.76 -43.66
CA PHE A 231 9.34 47.21 -44.95
C PHE A 231 7.89 46.72 -44.92
N GLY A 232 7.11 47.12 -43.93
CA GLY A 232 5.76 46.61 -43.69
C GLY A 232 4.90 47.53 -42.83
N HIS A 233 3.75 47.04 -42.41
CA HIS A 233 2.87 47.67 -41.42
C HIS A 233 2.16 46.59 -40.60
N ALA A 234 1.73 46.93 -39.38
CA ALA A 234 0.86 46.10 -38.56
C ALA A 234 -0.62 46.48 -38.75
N ALA A 235 -1.52 45.56 -38.43
CA ALA A 235 -2.91 45.87 -38.20
C ALA A 235 -3.02 46.95 -37.12
N GLY A 236 -3.78 48.01 -37.40
CA GLY A 236 -3.89 49.16 -36.51
C GLY A 236 -2.94 50.33 -36.82
N ASP A 237 -1.85 50.11 -37.58
CA ASP A 237 -1.03 51.21 -38.06
C ASP A 237 -1.86 52.13 -38.97
N LEU A 238 -1.58 53.43 -38.93
CA LEU A 238 -2.32 54.43 -39.69
C LEU A 238 -1.68 54.69 -41.05
N ASP A 239 -2.50 54.67 -42.10
CA ASP A 239 -2.12 55.13 -43.43
C ASP A 239 -1.89 56.66 -43.47
N VAL A 240 -1.53 57.18 -44.64
CA VAL A 240 -1.33 58.61 -44.89
C VAL A 240 -2.57 59.47 -44.68
N PHE A 241 -3.77 58.86 -44.71
CA PHE A 241 -5.07 59.50 -44.49
C PHE A 241 -5.58 59.35 -43.05
N GLY A 242 -4.87 58.60 -42.20
CA GLY A 242 -5.24 58.36 -40.80
C GLY A 242 -6.19 57.18 -40.59
N ASN A 243 -6.36 56.30 -41.57
CA ASN A 243 -7.14 55.07 -41.43
C ASN A 243 -6.24 53.94 -40.95
N ALA A 244 -6.74 53.10 -40.04
CA ALA A 244 -6.03 51.92 -39.59
C ALA A 244 -6.02 50.80 -40.66
N TYR A 245 -4.88 50.15 -40.85
CA TYR A 245 -4.82 48.90 -41.61
C TYR A 245 -5.55 47.77 -40.89
N GLY A 246 -6.26 46.92 -41.65
CA GLY A 246 -7.06 45.82 -41.11
C GLY A 246 -6.29 44.51 -40.89
N SER A 247 -5.07 44.42 -41.40
CA SER A 247 -4.21 43.23 -41.33
C SER A 247 -2.75 43.64 -41.39
N ASP A 248 -1.87 42.78 -40.90
CA ASP A 248 -0.43 42.95 -41.03
C ASP A 248 0.01 42.76 -42.49
N TYR A 249 1.04 43.49 -42.88
CA TYR A 249 1.77 43.31 -44.14
C TYR A 249 3.28 43.34 -43.86
N SER A 250 3.98 42.27 -44.22
CA SER A 250 5.43 42.17 -44.11
C SER A 250 6.03 41.83 -45.46
N ALA A 251 6.86 42.71 -46.02
CA ALA A 251 7.58 42.40 -47.25
C ALA A 251 8.72 41.39 -46.98
N ARG A 252 9.06 40.61 -48.02
CA ARG A 252 10.23 39.72 -48.01
C ARG A 252 11.46 40.49 -48.46
N LEU A 253 12.54 40.41 -47.69
CA LEU A 253 13.87 40.80 -48.15
C LEU A 253 14.53 39.62 -48.88
N ILE A 254 14.83 39.78 -50.16
CA ILE A 254 15.39 38.73 -51.03
C ILE A 254 16.77 39.14 -51.55
N HIS A 255 17.55 38.16 -52.03
CA HIS A 255 18.94 38.36 -52.46
C HIS A 255 19.88 38.86 -51.36
N VAL A 256 19.62 38.45 -50.12
CA VAL A 256 20.49 38.72 -48.97
C VAL A 256 21.65 37.72 -48.98
N ALA A 257 22.87 38.22 -49.14
CA ALA A 257 24.10 37.43 -49.04
C ALA A 257 24.28 36.88 -47.61
N ASP A 258 25.29 36.03 -47.40
CA ASP A 258 25.59 35.57 -46.04
C ASP A 258 26.13 36.73 -45.20
N GLY A 259 25.56 36.91 -44.01
CA GLY A 259 26.12 37.82 -43.01
C GLY A 259 27.50 37.37 -42.55
N ILE A 260 28.40 38.33 -42.35
CA ILE A 260 29.80 38.14 -41.98
C ILE A 260 30.05 38.67 -40.56
N ASN A 261 29.49 39.84 -40.22
CA ASN A 261 29.63 40.46 -38.90
C ASN A 261 28.38 40.21 -38.04
N ASP A 262 28.51 40.45 -36.72
CA ASP A 262 27.43 40.23 -35.74
C ASP A 262 26.14 41.00 -36.02
N THR A 263 26.24 42.13 -36.74
CA THR A 263 25.09 43.00 -37.08
C THR A 263 24.59 42.80 -38.51
N ASP A 264 25.08 41.80 -39.23
CA ASP A 264 24.62 41.51 -40.58
C ASP A 264 23.32 40.70 -40.54
N ALA A 265 22.45 40.90 -41.55
CA ALA A 265 21.25 40.09 -41.69
C ALA A 265 21.60 38.64 -42.02
N VAL A 266 20.90 37.69 -41.37
CA VAL A 266 21.04 36.25 -41.63
C VAL A 266 20.04 35.82 -42.70
N ASN A 267 20.50 35.13 -43.74
CA ASN A 267 19.60 34.50 -44.70
C ASN A 267 19.21 33.07 -44.30
N VAL A 268 18.18 32.51 -44.95
CA VAL A 268 17.64 31.17 -44.62
C VAL A 268 18.68 30.05 -44.80
N ARG A 269 19.62 30.19 -45.75
CA ARG A 269 20.68 29.20 -45.94
C ARG A 269 21.62 29.15 -44.74
N GLN A 270 22.05 30.30 -44.22
CA GLN A 270 22.89 30.35 -43.02
C GLN A 270 22.20 29.73 -41.82
N LEU A 271 20.91 30.01 -41.63
CA LEU A 271 20.11 29.40 -40.56
C LEU A 271 20.04 27.87 -40.70
N ASN A 272 19.74 27.37 -41.90
CA ASN A 272 19.69 25.94 -42.14
C ASN A 272 21.06 25.26 -41.95
N ALA A 273 22.15 25.93 -42.33
CA ALA A 273 23.50 25.44 -42.09
C ALA A 273 23.83 25.38 -40.59
N ALA A 274 23.44 26.39 -39.82
CA ALA A 274 23.60 26.41 -38.37
C ALA A 274 22.79 25.29 -37.69
N ILE A 275 21.54 25.07 -38.11
CA ILE A 275 20.69 23.98 -37.60
C ILE A 275 21.27 22.61 -37.96
N ALA A 276 21.74 22.42 -39.19
CA ALA A 276 22.38 21.18 -39.62
C ALA A 276 23.70 20.90 -38.88
N GLY A 277 24.37 21.94 -38.39
CA GLY A 277 25.57 21.84 -37.57
C GLY A 277 25.32 21.44 -36.11
N ILE A 278 24.06 21.36 -35.65
CA ILE A 278 23.73 20.88 -34.30
C ILE A 278 23.96 19.35 -34.29
N PRO A 279 24.98 18.83 -33.58
CA PRO A 279 25.21 17.40 -33.53
C PRO A 279 24.00 16.72 -32.91
N VAL A 280 23.42 15.75 -33.62
CA VAL A 280 22.50 14.80 -33.00
C VAL A 280 23.32 14.09 -31.93
N ILE A 281 22.99 14.34 -30.66
CA ILE A 281 23.70 13.72 -29.54
C ILE A 281 23.50 12.21 -29.69
N ASP A 282 24.58 11.50 -29.99
CA ASP A 282 24.56 10.04 -30.01
C ASP A 282 24.57 9.53 -28.57
N LEU A 283 23.38 9.20 -28.06
CA LEU A 283 23.21 8.57 -26.76
C LEU A 283 23.31 7.04 -26.85
N SER A 284 23.75 6.47 -27.98
CA SER A 284 23.95 5.01 -28.10
C SER A 284 24.86 4.44 -27.01
N PRO A 285 25.98 5.08 -26.58
CA PRO A 285 26.79 4.55 -25.49
C PRO A 285 26.05 4.56 -24.15
N PHE A 286 25.21 5.57 -23.94
CA PHE A 286 24.40 5.70 -22.72
C PHE A 286 23.23 4.69 -22.69
N ALA A 287 22.57 4.46 -23.83
CA ALA A 287 21.54 3.43 -23.95
C ALA A 287 22.10 2.03 -23.73
N ALA A 288 23.28 1.73 -24.32
CA ALA A 288 23.95 0.45 -24.14
C ALA A 288 24.30 0.15 -22.67
N ALA A 289 24.61 1.19 -21.87
CA ALA A 289 24.94 1.04 -20.45
C ALA A 289 23.79 0.48 -19.59
N PHE A 290 22.53 0.63 -20.03
CA PHE A 290 21.38 0.02 -19.34
C PHE A 290 21.25 -1.48 -19.64
N GLY A 291 21.82 -2.02 -20.71
CA GLY A 291 21.60 -3.41 -21.12
C GLY A 291 20.14 -3.70 -21.45
N GLY A 292 19.72 -4.97 -21.39
CA GLY A 292 18.31 -5.35 -21.59
C GLY A 292 17.71 -4.99 -22.96
N GLY A 293 18.55 -4.75 -23.99
CA GLY A 293 18.10 -4.29 -25.31
C GLY A 293 17.79 -2.79 -25.40
N ALA A 294 18.16 -1.98 -24.40
CA ALA A 294 18.08 -0.53 -24.51
C ALA A 294 18.90 -0.02 -25.70
N ALA A 295 18.35 0.94 -26.44
CA ALA A 295 18.96 1.46 -27.66
C ALA A 295 18.62 2.94 -27.87
N TRP A 296 19.47 3.64 -28.60
CA TRP A 296 19.21 5.00 -29.08
C TRP A 296 19.28 5.00 -30.61
N GLY A 297 18.20 5.42 -31.27
CA GLY A 297 18.13 5.47 -32.72
C GLY A 297 17.11 6.50 -33.20
N GLY A 298 17.48 7.33 -34.18
CA GLY A 298 16.58 8.34 -34.76
C GLY A 298 16.06 9.39 -33.76
N GLY A 299 16.81 9.66 -32.67
CA GLY A 299 16.39 10.57 -31.61
C GLY A 299 15.40 9.96 -30.60
N VAL A 300 15.14 8.66 -30.68
CA VAL A 300 14.22 7.93 -29.79
C VAL A 300 15.01 6.95 -28.92
N PHE A 301 14.72 6.97 -27.61
CA PHE A 301 15.24 6.00 -26.65
C PHE A 301 14.32 4.78 -26.57
N THR A 302 14.86 3.61 -26.87
CA THR A 302 14.22 2.32 -26.62
C THR A 302 14.54 1.89 -25.19
N ALA A 303 13.49 1.69 -24.38
CA ALA A 303 13.63 1.25 -23.00
C ALA A 303 14.28 -0.16 -22.90
N PRO A 304 15.07 -0.44 -21.84
CA PRO A 304 15.53 -1.79 -21.56
C PRO A 304 14.34 -2.71 -21.25
N SER A 305 14.54 -4.02 -21.34
CA SER A 305 13.62 -5.06 -20.87
C SER A 305 14.39 -6.09 -20.06
N TYR A 306 14.18 -6.11 -18.74
CA TYR A 306 14.74 -7.08 -17.82
C TYR A 306 13.68 -8.12 -17.46
N THR A 307 14.00 -9.41 -17.61
CA THR A 307 13.08 -10.49 -17.21
C THR A 307 13.48 -11.00 -15.83
N ILE A 308 12.63 -10.79 -14.82
CA ILE A 308 12.83 -11.25 -13.44
C ILE A 308 11.65 -12.16 -13.08
N GLN A 309 11.94 -13.41 -12.71
CA GLN A 309 10.91 -14.42 -12.39
C GLN A 309 9.86 -14.57 -13.50
N GLY A 310 10.26 -14.42 -14.77
CA GLY A 310 9.36 -14.51 -15.93
C GLY A 310 8.54 -13.25 -16.23
N VAL A 311 8.63 -12.20 -15.41
CA VAL A 311 7.96 -10.90 -15.64
C VAL A 311 8.94 -9.91 -16.25
N ALA A 312 8.52 -9.20 -17.30
CA ALA A 312 9.31 -8.18 -17.96
C ALA A 312 9.17 -6.81 -17.28
N TYR A 313 10.30 -6.17 -16.99
CA TYR A 313 10.41 -4.84 -16.40
C TYR A 313 11.15 -3.92 -17.36
N ASN A 314 10.54 -2.80 -17.71
CA ASN A 314 11.05 -1.92 -18.75
C ASN A 314 11.94 -0.75 -18.25
N ASN A 315 12.34 -0.80 -16.99
CA ASN A 315 13.24 0.17 -16.38
C ASN A 315 13.99 -0.45 -15.19
N VAL A 316 15.16 0.12 -14.89
CA VAL A 316 16.05 -0.38 -13.83
C VAL A 316 15.38 -0.33 -12.45
N GLY A 317 14.66 0.75 -12.14
CA GLY A 317 14.03 0.93 -10.83
C GLY A 317 13.00 -0.16 -10.53
N ALA A 318 12.12 -0.45 -11.48
CA ALA A 318 11.11 -1.50 -11.34
C ALA A 318 11.73 -2.90 -11.30
N ALA A 319 12.78 -3.14 -12.10
CA ALA A 319 13.53 -4.39 -12.05
C ALA A 319 14.20 -4.61 -10.68
N LEU A 320 14.90 -3.60 -10.15
CA LEU A 320 15.51 -3.68 -8.83
C LEU A 320 14.48 -3.80 -7.72
N ALA A 321 13.35 -3.09 -7.79
CA ALA A 321 12.26 -3.23 -6.82
C ALA A 321 11.63 -4.64 -6.84
N ALA A 322 11.56 -5.28 -8.01
CA ALA A 322 11.08 -6.66 -8.11
C ALA A 322 12.05 -7.66 -7.48
N ILE A 323 13.37 -7.47 -7.68
CA ILE A 323 14.40 -8.26 -7.02
C ILE A 323 14.36 -8.04 -5.50
N ASP A 324 14.27 -6.79 -5.06
CA ASP A 324 14.20 -6.41 -3.65
C ASP A 324 12.95 -6.98 -2.96
N GLY A 325 11.79 -6.93 -3.65
CA GLY A 325 10.55 -7.56 -3.19
C GLY A 325 10.68 -9.07 -3.06
N TRP A 326 11.35 -9.73 -4.01
CA TRP A 326 11.63 -11.17 -3.92
C TRP A 326 12.59 -11.49 -2.76
N MET A 327 13.65 -10.71 -2.57
CA MET A 327 14.59 -10.88 -1.47
C MET A 327 13.91 -10.67 -0.12
N THR A 328 13.06 -9.65 0.00
CA THR A 328 12.28 -9.37 1.21
C THR A 328 11.29 -10.50 1.50
N ALA A 329 10.59 -11.02 0.50
CA ALA A 329 9.65 -12.14 0.67
C ALA A 329 10.34 -13.44 1.09
N ASN A 330 11.63 -13.61 0.78
CA ASN A 330 12.44 -14.76 1.19
C ASN A 330 13.30 -14.48 2.42
N ALA A 331 13.21 -13.29 3.02
CA ALA A 331 14.03 -12.92 4.18
C ALA A 331 13.79 -13.84 5.39
N ASP A 332 12.56 -14.35 5.53
CA ASP A 332 12.16 -15.28 6.60
C ASP A 332 12.13 -16.75 6.13
N GLY A 333 12.67 -17.04 4.93
CA GLY A 333 12.71 -18.39 4.39
C GLY A 333 13.68 -19.29 5.15
N VAL A 334 13.30 -20.54 5.39
CA VAL A 334 14.20 -21.56 5.96
C VAL A 334 15.31 -21.86 4.95
N GLN A 335 16.56 -21.58 5.33
CA GLN A 335 17.74 -21.86 4.53
C GLN A 335 18.53 -23.02 5.13
N TYR A 336 19.27 -23.73 4.29
CA TYR A 336 20.32 -24.64 4.78
C TYR A 336 21.46 -23.81 5.37
N ASP A 337 22.12 -24.36 6.39
CA ASP A 337 23.22 -23.67 7.08
C ASP A 337 24.43 -23.47 6.16
N ASP A 338 24.61 -24.38 5.19
CA ASP A 338 25.67 -24.31 4.19
C ASP A 338 25.28 -25.07 2.88
N PRO A 339 26.05 -24.91 1.79
CA PRO A 339 25.75 -25.52 0.49
C PRO A 339 25.73 -27.05 0.44
N SER A 340 26.19 -27.76 1.46
CA SER A 340 26.13 -29.22 1.57
C SER A 340 24.71 -29.74 1.86
N HIS A 341 23.81 -28.86 2.30
CA HIS A 341 22.45 -29.20 2.72
C HIS A 341 22.38 -30.25 3.85
N GLY A 342 23.42 -30.33 4.70
CA GLY A 342 23.46 -31.26 5.82
C GLY A 342 22.57 -30.86 7.00
N THR A 343 22.39 -29.56 7.24
CA THR A 343 21.68 -29.04 8.42
C THR A 343 20.86 -27.79 8.08
N VAL A 344 19.81 -27.59 8.87
CA VAL A 344 18.99 -26.38 8.94
C VAL A 344 18.91 -25.98 10.41
N THR A 345 19.42 -24.80 10.75
CA THR A 345 19.31 -24.21 12.09
C THR A 345 18.18 -23.20 12.10
N LEU A 346 17.16 -23.43 12.94
CA LEU A 346 16.08 -22.47 13.16
C LEU A 346 16.53 -21.45 14.22
N ASP A 347 16.53 -20.16 13.88
CA ASP A 347 16.97 -19.08 14.77
C ASP A 347 15.98 -18.82 15.94
N GLY A 348 16.40 -18.03 16.92
CA GLY A 348 15.66 -17.65 18.12
C GLY A 348 16.20 -18.29 19.39
N ALA A 349 16.48 -17.47 20.42
CA ALA A 349 17.09 -17.93 21.68
C ALA A 349 16.26 -18.98 22.45
N GLY A 350 14.96 -19.10 22.16
CA GLY A 350 14.06 -20.11 22.73
C GLY A 350 13.73 -21.28 21.78
N GLY A 351 14.38 -21.34 20.61
CA GLY A 351 14.02 -22.24 19.51
C GLY A 351 12.76 -21.80 18.74
N THR A 352 12.46 -22.51 17.65
CA THR A 352 11.29 -22.25 16.78
C THR A 352 10.34 -23.44 16.77
N GLN A 353 9.04 -23.19 16.89
CA GLN A 353 8.01 -24.23 16.76
C GLN A 353 7.76 -24.56 15.28
N ILE A 354 7.87 -25.84 14.89
CA ILE A 354 7.43 -26.32 13.58
C ILE A 354 6.00 -26.86 13.73
N LYS A 355 5.03 -26.18 13.10
CA LYS A 355 3.61 -26.56 13.16
C LYS A 355 3.18 -27.29 11.89
N ASN A 356 2.11 -28.08 12.00
CA ASN A 356 1.54 -28.84 10.88
C ASN A 356 2.52 -29.87 10.28
N VAL A 357 3.39 -30.45 11.10
CA VAL A 357 4.25 -31.57 10.71
C VAL A 357 3.36 -32.81 10.58
N ALA A 358 3.20 -33.31 9.36
CA ALA A 358 2.54 -34.58 9.09
C ALA A 358 3.28 -35.73 9.79
N ALA A 359 2.61 -36.87 10.00
CA ALA A 359 3.28 -38.02 10.60
C ALA A 359 4.39 -38.50 9.65
N GLY A 360 5.62 -38.60 10.15
CA GLY A 360 6.76 -39.12 9.40
C GLY A 360 6.53 -40.59 9.03
N THR A 361 6.82 -40.93 7.78
CA THR A 361 6.70 -42.31 7.26
C THR A 361 8.06 -42.95 7.02
N ASP A 362 9.06 -42.14 6.65
CA ASP A 362 10.43 -42.57 6.45
C ASP A 362 11.27 -42.36 7.72
N ALA A 363 12.37 -43.12 7.84
CA ALA A 363 13.23 -43.07 9.02
C ALA A 363 13.92 -41.70 9.24
N THR A 364 13.98 -40.86 8.21
CA THR A 364 14.59 -39.52 8.24
C THR A 364 13.57 -38.39 8.37
N ASP A 365 12.28 -38.71 8.44
CA ASP A 365 11.23 -37.71 8.61
C ASP A 365 11.22 -37.16 10.04
N ALA A 366 10.76 -35.92 10.19
CA ALA A 366 10.47 -35.37 11.50
C ALA A 366 9.28 -36.10 12.13
N VAL A 367 9.43 -36.51 13.40
CA VAL A 367 8.36 -37.10 14.20
C VAL A 367 7.46 -35.99 14.72
N ASN A 368 6.14 -36.12 14.55
CA ASN A 368 5.19 -35.18 15.14
C ASN A 368 4.74 -35.59 16.55
N LEU A 369 4.08 -34.68 17.27
CA LEU A 369 3.64 -34.92 18.66
C LEU A 369 2.73 -36.17 18.78
N GLY A 370 1.82 -36.37 17.83
CA GLY A 370 0.92 -37.53 17.86
C GLY A 370 1.65 -38.88 17.72
N GLN A 371 2.72 -38.95 16.93
CA GLN A 371 3.56 -40.15 16.83
C GLN A 371 4.37 -40.39 18.10
N MET A 372 4.90 -39.33 18.71
CA MET A 372 5.60 -39.42 19.99
C MET A 372 4.66 -39.91 21.10
N ASP A 373 3.49 -39.28 21.24
CA ASP A 373 2.48 -39.66 22.24
C ASP A 373 2.01 -41.12 22.04
N ALA A 374 1.84 -41.56 20.79
CA ALA A 374 1.48 -42.94 20.48
C ALA A 374 2.62 -43.93 20.83
N GLY A 375 3.88 -43.56 20.56
CA GLY A 375 5.06 -44.34 20.93
C GLY A 375 5.21 -44.45 22.46
N ASP A 376 4.98 -43.35 23.18
CA ASP A 376 5.02 -43.31 24.64
C ASP A 376 3.88 -44.14 25.24
N ALA A 377 2.67 -44.04 24.70
CA ALA A 377 1.53 -44.86 25.13
C ALA A 377 1.76 -46.36 24.87
N ALA A 378 2.36 -46.71 23.73
CA ALA A 378 2.74 -48.09 23.42
C ALA A 378 3.80 -48.62 24.39
N THR A 379 4.83 -47.81 24.67
CA THR A 379 5.88 -48.14 25.65
C THR A 379 5.31 -48.34 27.05
N LEU A 380 4.42 -47.43 27.49
CA LEU A 380 3.76 -47.52 28.80
C LEU A 380 2.89 -48.77 28.90
N THR A 381 2.13 -49.09 27.85
CA THR A 381 1.30 -50.30 27.79
C THR A 381 2.16 -51.56 27.89
N ALA A 382 3.28 -51.61 27.16
CA ALA A 382 4.21 -52.73 27.20
C ALA A 382 4.86 -52.89 28.59
N ALA A 383 5.24 -51.77 29.23
CA ALA A 383 5.81 -51.77 30.56
C ALA A 383 4.81 -52.29 31.61
N ASN A 384 3.56 -51.83 31.58
CA ASN A 384 2.50 -52.31 32.48
C ASN A 384 2.22 -53.79 32.26
N ALA A 385 2.10 -54.24 31.00
CA ALA A 385 1.89 -55.66 30.69
C ALA A 385 3.04 -56.55 31.20
N HIS A 386 4.29 -56.07 31.11
CA HIS A 386 5.44 -56.77 31.67
C HIS A 386 5.39 -56.84 33.20
N ALA A 387 5.05 -55.73 33.87
CA ALA A 387 4.91 -55.68 35.32
C ALA A 387 3.79 -56.61 35.81
N ASP A 388 2.59 -56.53 35.22
CA ASP A 388 1.43 -57.35 35.56
C ASP A 388 1.72 -58.85 35.39
N ALA A 389 2.43 -59.22 34.30
CA ALA A 389 2.85 -60.60 34.09
C ALA A 389 3.86 -61.07 35.14
N GLY A 390 4.79 -60.19 35.53
CA GLY A 390 5.72 -60.43 36.64
C GLY A 390 4.98 -60.65 37.96
N ASP A 391 4.06 -59.77 38.31
CA ASP A 391 3.26 -59.84 39.53
C ASP A 391 2.41 -61.13 39.57
N ALA A 392 1.78 -61.50 38.45
CA ALA A 392 1.01 -62.74 38.34
C ALA A 392 1.89 -64.00 38.49
N ALA A 393 3.10 -64.00 37.93
CA ALA A 393 4.06 -65.09 38.09
C ALA A 393 4.53 -65.21 39.55
N THR A 394 4.83 -64.08 40.19
CA THR A 394 5.21 -64.03 41.61
C THR A 394 4.07 -64.52 42.51
N LEU A 395 2.82 -64.11 42.25
CA LEU A 395 1.65 -64.57 42.99
C LEU A 395 1.43 -66.08 42.83
N THR A 396 1.56 -66.59 41.61
CA THR A 396 1.45 -68.04 41.33
C THR A 396 2.51 -68.84 42.07
N ALA A 397 3.76 -68.38 42.06
CA ALA A 397 4.86 -69.02 42.77
C ALA A 397 4.66 -68.97 44.30
N ALA A 398 4.18 -67.85 44.83
CA ALA A 398 3.89 -67.69 46.25
C ALA A 398 2.77 -68.64 46.71
N ASN A 399 1.66 -68.73 45.95
CA ASN A 399 0.58 -69.66 46.23
C ASN A 399 1.05 -71.13 46.15
N ALA A 400 1.79 -71.52 45.11
CA ALA A 400 2.32 -72.87 45.00
C ALA A 400 3.26 -73.24 46.16
N HIS A 401 4.07 -72.27 46.64
CA HIS A 401 4.92 -72.47 47.81
C HIS A 401 4.11 -72.60 49.10
N ALA A 402 3.09 -71.75 49.30
CA ALA A 402 2.17 -71.83 50.43
C ALA A 402 1.40 -73.16 50.44
N ASP A 403 0.79 -73.54 49.32
CA ASP A 403 0.07 -74.80 49.15
C ASP A 403 0.98 -76.02 49.42
N ALA A 404 2.22 -76.00 48.93
CA ALA A 404 3.20 -77.05 49.22
C ALA A 404 3.58 -77.11 50.70
N GLY A 405 3.72 -75.95 51.36
CA GLY A 405 3.96 -75.83 52.79
C GLY A 405 2.80 -76.35 53.63
N ASP A 406 1.57 -76.00 53.26
CA ASP A 406 0.34 -76.47 53.90
C ASP A 406 0.17 -77.98 53.71
N ALA A 407 0.42 -78.51 52.51
CA ALA A 407 0.39 -79.95 52.23
C ALA A 407 1.45 -80.72 53.03
N ALA A 408 2.67 -80.19 53.16
CA ALA A 408 3.73 -80.78 53.97
C ALA A 408 3.36 -80.77 55.46
N THR A 409 2.80 -79.66 55.95
CA THR A 409 2.32 -79.52 57.34
C THR A 409 1.19 -80.51 57.63
N LEU A 410 0.21 -80.64 56.72
CA LEU A 410 -0.89 -81.59 56.83
C LEU A 410 -0.40 -83.04 56.81
N SER A 411 0.54 -83.37 55.93
CA SER A 411 1.17 -84.71 55.86
C SER A 411 1.92 -85.06 57.15
N SER A 412 2.68 -84.10 57.69
CA SER A 412 3.40 -84.27 58.96
C SER A 412 2.43 -84.45 60.13
N ALA A 413 1.38 -83.62 60.21
CA ALA A 413 0.34 -83.72 61.23
C ALA A 413 -0.42 -85.06 61.15
N LYS A 414 -0.75 -85.51 59.94
CA LYS A 414 -1.38 -86.82 59.72
C LYS A 414 -0.48 -87.97 60.17
N THR A 415 0.80 -87.95 59.80
CA THR A 415 1.78 -88.95 60.23
C THR A 415 1.92 -88.98 61.75
N TYR A 416 1.96 -87.81 62.40
CA TYR A 416 2.00 -87.70 63.86
C TYR A 416 0.74 -88.24 64.52
N ALA A 417 -0.45 -87.90 64.00
CA ALA A 417 -1.73 -88.41 64.49
C ALA A 417 -1.83 -89.93 64.31
N ASP A 418 -1.54 -90.46 63.12
CA ASP A 418 -1.58 -91.89 62.82
C ASP A 418 -0.59 -92.68 63.72
N ALA A 419 0.60 -92.12 63.98
CA ALA A 419 1.57 -92.71 64.91
C ALA A 419 1.07 -92.71 66.37
N GLY A 420 0.42 -91.62 66.79
CA GLY A 420 -0.22 -91.51 68.11
C GLY A 420 -1.39 -92.48 68.28
N ASP A 421 -2.23 -92.62 67.27
CA ASP A 421 -3.34 -93.57 67.23
C ASP A 421 -2.82 -95.01 67.29
N ALA A 422 -1.77 -95.35 66.52
CA ALA A 422 -1.14 -96.67 66.54
C ALA A 422 -0.51 -97.02 67.90
N ALA A 423 0.15 -96.05 68.55
CA ALA A 423 0.72 -96.23 69.89
C ALA A 423 -0.38 -96.46 70.95
N THR A 424 -1.45 -95.66 70.89
CA THR A 424 -2.62 -95.77 71.79
C THR A 424 -3.33 -97.11 71.61
N LEU A 425 -3.52 -97.57 70.37
CA LEU A 425 -4.13 -98.85 70.06
C LEU A 425 -3.27 -100.02 70.55
N THR A 426 -1.95 -99.95 70.37
CA THR A 426 -1.00 -100.95 70.85
C THR A 426 -1.00 -101.05 72.37
N SER A 427 -0.98 -99.91 73.08
CA SER A 427 -1.08 -99.85 74.54
C SER A 427 -2.40 -100.42 75.06
N SER A 428 -3.52 -100.08 74.40
CA SER A 428 -4.86 -100.57 74.76
C SER A 428 -5.00 -102.08 74.55
N LYS A 429 -4.43 -102.62 73.47
CA LYS A 429 -4.41 -104.07 73.22
C LYS A 429 -3.60 -104.80 74.30
N ALA A 430 -2.41 -104.29 74.65
CA ALA A 430 -1.58 -104.87 75.70
C ALA A 430 -2.29 -104.88 77.08
N TYR A 431 -2.97 -103.78 77.44
CA TYR A 431 -3.76 -103.70 78.68
C TYR A 431 -4.93 -104.70 78.70
N THR A 432 -5.64 -104.82 77.58
CA THR A 432 -6.78 -105.74 77.43
C THR A 432 -6.31 -107.20 77.51
N ASP A 433 -5.24 -107.54 76.80
CA ASP A 433 -4.64 -108.88 76.80
C ASP A 433 -4.18 -109.28 78.23
N GLN A 434 -3.55 -108.36 78.98
CA GLN A 434 -3.18 -108.61 80.39
C GLN A 434 -4.38 -108.85 81.31
N ARG A 435 -5.46 -108.07 81.15
CA ARG A 435 -6.69 -108.23 81.97
C ARG A 435 -7.39 -109.55 81.70
N PHE A 436 -7.48 -109.98 80.43
CA PHE A 436 -8.08 -111.26 80.08
C PHE A 436 -7.27 -112.45 80.63
N ALA A 437 -5.94 -112.39 80.58
CA ALA A 437 -5.09 -113.43 81.16
C ALA A 437 -5.33 -113.58 82.68
N ALA A 438 -5.36 -112.48 83.42
CA ALA A 438 -5.62 -112.50 84.87
C ALA A 438 -7.01 -113.04 85.24
N TRP A 439 -8.02 -112.79 84.40
CA TRP A 439 -9.38 -113.29 84.61
C TRP A 439 -9.48 -114.81 84.39
N ASN A 440 -8.80 -115.33 83.37
CA ASN A 440 -8.75 -116.77 83.06
C ASN A 440 -8.15 -117.60 84.22
N ASP A 441 -7.09 -117.08 84.86
CA ASP A 441 -6.46 -117.73 86.01
C ASP A 441 -7.41 -117.80 87.22
N THR A 442 -8.17 -116.73 87.47
CA THR A 442 -9.12 -116.65 88.58
C THR A 442 -10.28 -117.63 88.41
N PHE A 443 -10.81 -117.78 87.18
CA PHE A 443 -11.90 -118.70 86.89
C PHE A 443 -11.50 -120.17 87.10
N THR A 444 -10.28 -120.53 86.71
CA THR A 444 -9.74 -121.88 86.88
C THR A 444 -9.63 -122.27 88.36
N GLN A 445 -9.23 -121.33 89.24
CA GLN A 445 -9.18 -121.58 90.69
C GLN A 445 -10.56 -121.75 91.32
N TYR A 446 -11.55 -120.99 90.86
CA TYR A 446 -12.94 -121.10 91.36
C TYR A 446 -13.55 -122.47 91.05
N GLN A 447 -13.34 -123.00 89.84
CA GLN A 447 -13.87 -124.30 89.43
C GLN A 447 -13.41 -125.43 90.35
N HIS A 448 -12.12 -125.45 90.73
CA HIS A 448 -11.57 -126.47 91.63
C HIS A 448 -12.15 -126.42 93.06
N GLN A 449 -12.50 -125.25 93.59
CA GLN A 449 -13.09 -125.13 94.93
C GLN A 449 -14.53 -125.65 95.00
N VAL A 450 -15.30 -125.50 93.92
CA VAL A 450 -16.70 -125.93 93.86
C VAL A 450 -16.80 -127.47 93.86
N ASP A 451 -15.98 -128.14 93.06
CA ASP A 451 -16.00 -129.61 92.95
C ASP A 451 -15.67 -130.31 94.30
N ALA A 452 -14.75 -129.75 95.08
CA ALA A 452 -14.38 -130.30 96.38
C ALA A 452 -15.50 -130.23 97.43
N ARG A 453 -16.35 -129.19 97.41
CA ARG A 453 -17.45 -129.03 98.38
C ARG A 453 -18.63 -129.97 98.10
N PHE A 454 -18.91 -130.28 96.84
CA PHE A 454 -19.99 -131.20 96.49
C PHE A 454 -19.70 -132.64 96.96
N ALA A 455 -18.47 -133.11 96.84
CA ALA A 455 -18.08 -134.45 97.27
C ALA A 455 -18.29 -134.69 98.78
N GLN A 456 -18.05 -133.68 99.63
CA GLN A 456 -18.25 -133.78 101.10
C GLN A 456 -19.72 -133.83 101.50
N THR A 457 -20.59 -133.16 100.73
CA THR A 457 -22.02 -133.08 101.04
C THR A 457 -22.72 -134.42 100.78
N ASP A 458 -22.39 -135.07 99.66
CA ASP A 458 -22.93 -136.39 99.29
C ASP A 458 -22.61 -137.47 100.33
N THR A 459 -21.41 -137.44 100.92
CA THR A 459 -21.03 -138.45 101.93
C THR A 459 -21.87 -138.33 103.19
N ARG A 460 -22.27 -137.11 103.56
CA ARG A 460 -23.06 -136.86 104.77
C ARG A 460 -24.52 -137.29 104.60
N ILE A 461 -25.12 -137.03 103.44
CA ILE A 461 -26.51 -137.41 103.14
C ILE A 461 -26.70 -138.93 103.22
N ASN A 462 -25.76 -139.70 102.67
CA ASN A 462 -25.81 -141.16 102.71
C ASN A 462 -25.77 -141.74 104.13
N ARG A 463 -25.11 -141.07 105.09
CA ARG A 463 -25.10 -141.51 106.50
C ARG A 463 -26.47 -141.32 107.18
N ILE A 464 -27.18 -140.25 106.85
CA ILE A 464 -28.44 -139.89 107.50
C ILE A 464 -29.55 -140.88 107.16
N GLY A 465 -29.72 -141.31 105.90
CA GLY A 465 -30.77 -142.29 105.59
C GLY A 465 -30.40 -143.73 105.95
N ALA A 466 -29.11 -144.06 106.13
CA ALA A 466 -28.72 -145.31 106.79
C ALA A 466 -29.22 -145.35 108.25
N MET A 467 -29.14 -144.24 108.97
CA MET A 467 -29.64 -144.12 110.35
C MET A 467 -31.18 -144.16 110.43
N GLY A 468 -31.87 -143.57 109.46
CA GLY A 468 -33.34 -143.60 109.37
C GLY A 468 -33.90 -145.00 109.14
N THR A 469 -33.24 -145.79 108.28
CA THR A 469 -33.61 -147.20 108.04
C THR A 469 -33.34 -148.09 109.25
N ALA A 470 -32.26 -147.83 110.00
CA ALA A 470 -31.98 -148.56 111.24
C ALA A 470 -33.10 -148.36 112.28
N MET A 471 -33.47 -147.11 112.57
CA MET A 471 -34.48 -146.79 113.58
C MET A 471 -35.86 -147.36 113.29
N THR A 472 -36.27 -147.37 112.01
CA THR A 472 -37.58 -147.91 111.61
C THR A 472 -37.67 -149.41 111.91
N GLN A 473 -36.63 -150.17 111.58
CA GLN A 473 -36.58 -151.61 111.86
C GLN A 473 -36.60 -151.92 113.36
N MET A 474 -35.95 -151.07 114.17
CA MET A 474 -35.99 -151.18 115.62
C MET A 474 -37.39 -150.88 116.18
N ALA A 475 -38.02 -149.80 115.72
CA ALA A 475 -39.31 -149.32 116.21
C ALA A 475 -40.44 -150.34 115.97
N VAL A 476 -40.47 -150.99 114.80
CA VAL A 476 -41.47 -152.02 114.47
C VAL A 476 -41.38 -153.21 115.42
N ASN A 477 -40.16 -153.61 115.79
CA ASN A 477 -39.96 -154.79 116.65
C ASN A 477 -40.31 -154.51 118.11
N ALA A 478 -40.17 -153.27 118.58
CA ALA A 478 -40.49 -152.90 119.96
C ALA A 478 -42.00 -152.97 120.29
N ALA A 479 -42.90 -152.97 119.28
CA ALA A 479 -44.33 -152.70 119.48
C ALA A 479 -45.25 -153.92 119.74
N ILE A 480 -44.86 -155.17 119.43
CA ILE A 480 -45.82 -156.28 119.21
C ILE A 480 -45.97 -157.27 120.41
N GLY A 481 -45.23 -157.12 121.51
CA GLY A 481 -45.15 -158.18 122.54
C GLY A 481 -46.01 -157.94 123.79
N ALA A 482 -46.99 -158.82 124.06
CA ALA A 482 -47.84 -158.84 125.26
C ALA A 482 -47.11 -159.34 126.55
N SER A 483 -45.91 -158.82 126.84
CA SER A 483 -45.10 -159.20 128.03
C SER A 483 -45.21 -158.16 129.16
N SER A 484 -45.44 -158.62 130.39
CA SER A 484 -45.51 -157.77 131.59
C SER A 484 -44.17 -157.15 132.02
N ASN A 485 -43.05 -157.55 131.41
CA ASN A 485 -41.69 -157.10 131.75
C ASN A 485 -41.04 -156.12 130.73
N GLY A 486 -41.72 -155.76 129.64
CA GLY A 486 -41.18 -154.90 128.57
C GLY A 486 -40.24 -155.63 127.59
N ARG A 487 -39.82 -154.96 126.50
CA ARG A 487 -39.03 -155.54 125.38
C ARG A 487 -37.86 -154.65 124.95
N LEU A 488 -36.74 -155.27 124.61
CA LEU A 488 -35.59 -154.67 123.94
C LEU A 488 -35.59 -155.03 122.44
N ALA A 489 -35.26 -154.07 121.56
CA ALA A 489 -35.24 -154.21 120.10
C ALA A 489 -33.98 -153.59 119.49
N VAL A 490 -33.48 -154.15 118.40
CA VAL A 490 -32.29 -153.67 117.67
C VAL A 490 -32.62 -153.65 116.17
N GLY A 491 -32.23 -152.59 115.47
CA GLY A 491 -32.44 -152.41 114.03
C GLY A 491 -31.17 -151.92 113.35
N ILE A 492 -30.87 -152.43 112.17
CA ILE A 492 -29.66 -152.11 111.38
C ILE A 492 -30.10 -151.55 110.04
N GLY A 493 -29.45 -150.49 109.56
CA GLY A 493 -29.78 -149.77 108.34
C GLY A 493 -28.56 -149.43 107.48
N SER A 494 -28.76 -149.21 106.19
CA SER A 494 -27.69 -149.02 105.19
C SER A 494 -28.19 -148.11 104.08
N GLN A 495 -27.38 -147.13 103.65
CA GLN A 495 -27.65 -146.25 102.51
C GLN A 495 -26.35 -145.72 101.89
N GLY A 496 -26.22 -145.78 100.57
CA GLY A 496 -25.10 -145.17 99.83
C GLY A 496 -23.70 -145.57 100.31
N GLY A 497 -23.50 -146.84 100.67
CA GLY A 497 -22.23 -147.37 101.17
C GLY A 497 -21.90 -147.02 102.63
N GLN A 498 -22.82 -146.38 103.35
CA GLN A 498 -22.71 -146.06 104.77
C GLN A 498 -23.70 -146.93 105.57
N GLY A 499 -23.30 -147.45 106.73
CA GLY A 499 -24.12 -148.32 107.58
C GLY A 499 -24.44 -147.68 108.94
N ALA A 500 -25.56 -148.08 109.54
CA ALA A 500 -26.02 -147.58 110.83
C ALA A 500 -26.66 -148.67 111.70
N ILE A 501 -26.54 -148.55 113.02
CA ILE A 501 -27.14 -149.44 114.02
C ILE A 501 -28.05 -148.63 114.93
N SER A 502 -29.15 -149.24 115.37
CA SER A 502 -30.10 -148.66 116.32
C SER A 502 -30.56 -149.66 117.38
N ILE A 503 -30.86 -149.18 118.59
CA ILE A 503 -31.26 -149.96 119.75
C ILE A 503 -32.41 -149.25 120.46
N GLY A 504 -33.40 -149.98 120.98
CA GLY A 504 -34.49 -149.39 121.74
C GLY A 504 -35.21 -150.34 122.69
N TYR A 505 -36.06 -149.75 123.53
CA TYR A 505 -36.81 -150.41 124.60
C TYR A 505 -38.27 -149.95 124.56
N GLY A 506 -39.23 -150.85 124.80
CA GLY A 506 -40.66 -150.51 124.86
C GLY A 506 -41.44 -151.28 125.92
N ARG A 507 -42.45 -150.64 126.54
CA ARG A 507 -43.28 -151.20 127.61
C ARG A 507 -44.73 -150.71 127.54
N ARG A 508 -45.68 -151.62 127.78
CA ARG A 508 -47.12 -151.31 127.94
C ARG A 508 -47.42 -150.88 129.39
N VAL A 509 -48.23 -149.84 129.56
CA VAL A 509 -48.63 -149.23 130.83
C VAL A 509 -50.16 -149.21 130.90
N GLY A 510 -50.74 -150.02 131.79
CA GLY A 510 -52.20 -150.19 131.89
C GLY A 510 -52.81 -150.94 130.71
N SER A 511 -54.13 -150.92 130.59
CA SER A 511 -54.87 -151.58 129.50
C SER A 511 -54.88 -150.79 128.19
N THR A 512 -54.35 -149.56 128.17
CA THR A 512 -54.50 -148.62 127.04
C THR A 512 -53.22 -147.86 126.63
N GLY A 513 -52.12 -147.91 127.40
CA GLY A 513 -50.93 -147.10 127.11
C GLY A 513 -49.68 -147.92 126.75
N SER A 514 -48.78 -147.34 125.94
CA SER A 514 -47.43 -147.87 125.68
C SER A 514 -46.39 -146.76 125.46
N PHE A 515 -45.13 -147.02 125.79
CA PHE A 515 -44.00 -146.12 125.51
C PHE A 515 -42.83 -146.88 124.86
N SER A 516 -42.04 -146.20 124.04
CA SER A 516 -40.79 -146.69 123.47
C SER A 516 -39.69 -145.61 123.44
N ILE A 517 -38.42 -146.04 123.47
CA ILE A 517 -37.26 -145.16 123.32
C ILE A 517 -36.18 -145.86 122.51
N GLY A 518 -35.41 -145.13 121.70
CA GLY A 518 -34.28 -145.71 120.99
C GLY A 518 -33.29 -144.69 120.40
N ALA A 519 -32.13 -145.19 120.01
CA ALA A 519 -31.00 -144.41 119.48
C ALA A 519 -30.43 -145.10 118.23
N SER A 520 -29.89 -144.33 117.28
CA SER A 520 -29.17 -144.81 116.09
C SER A 520 -27.85 -144.08 115.84
N PHE A 521 -26.91 -144.79 115.21
CA PHE A 521 -25.52 -144.35 115.03
C PHE A 521 -24.99 -144.77 113.65
N ALA A 522 -24.33 -143.85 112.94
CA ALA A 522 -23.52 -144.09 111.75
C ALA A 522 -22.19 -143.32 111.89
N SER A 523 -21.11 -143.73 111.21
CA SER A 523 -19.76 -143.17 111.45
C SER A 523 -19.71 -141.62 111.44
N GLY A 524 -19.63 -141.01 112.63
CA GLY A 524 -19.60 -139.57 112.85
C GLY A 524 -20.97 -138.86 113.01
N GLU A 525 -22.08 -139.57 112.94
CA GLU A 525 -23.46 -139.05 113.08
C GLU A 525 -24.27 -139.91 114.08
N SER A 526 -25.08 -139.29 114.94
CA SER A 526 -25.88 -140.00 115.96
C SER A 526 -27.26 -139.36 116.14
N SER A 527 -28.28 -140.16 116.48
CA SER A 527 -29.67 -139.70 116.59
C SER A 527 -30.42 -140.48 117.67
N VAL A 528 -31.38 -139.86 118.36
CA VAL A 528 -32.16 -140.43 119.47
C VAL A 528 -33.62 -140.03 119.35
N GLY A 529 -34.55 -140.93 119.69
CA GLY A 529 -35.99 -140.67 119.67
C GLY A 529 -36.76 -141.45 120.75
N ALA A 530 -37.88 -140.90 121.20
CA ALA A 530 -38.82 -141.53 122.11
C ALA A 530 -40.25 -141.41 121.56
N GLY A 531 -41.10 -142.41 121.80
CA GLY A 531 -42.46 -142.47 121.30
C GLY A 531 -43.45 -142.94 122.38
N PHE A 532 -44.69 -142.50 122.26
CA PHE A 532 -45.80 -142.86 123.14
C PHE A 532 -47.03 -143.15 122.27
N GLY A 533 -47.79 -144.18 122.63
CA GLY A 533 -49.00 -144.58 121.93
C GLY A 533 -50.11 -144.96 122.90
N ILE A 534 -51.32 -144.50 122.61
CA ILE A 534 -52.56 -144.92 123.27
C ILE A 534 -53.37 -145.72 122.24
N ASP A 535 -53.82 -146.90 122.63
CA ASP A 535 -54.85 -147.63 121.89
C ASP A 535 -56.22 -146.99 122.22
N LEU A 536 -56.90 -146.45 121.20
CA LEU A 536 -58.20 -145.78 121.30
C LEU A 536 -59.38 -146.76 121.22
#